data_AF-A0A316L315-F1
#
_entry.id   AF-A0A316L315-F1
#
_cell.length_a   1.000
_cell.length_b   1.000
_cell.length_c   1.000
_cell.angle_alpha   90.00
_cell.angle_beta   90.00
_cell.angle_gamma   90.00
#
_symmetry.space_group_name_H-M   'P 1'
#
loop_
_entity.id
_entity.type
_entity.pdbx_description
1 polymer ?
#
loop_
_entity_poly.entity_id
_entity_poly.type
_entity_poly.pdbx_seq_one_letter_code
_entity_poly.pdbx_strand_id
1 'polypeptide(L)'
;MRKVIALFFLALFFSCGKKIIEKPENLIPQEKMVEILHDLAILNSTKSSFSHIIENRGIKVMDFLYEKHRIDSAQFSQSDLYYASVPLEYQAIYEKVEMKLDTRKATLENATKKRNDSAKKALEKRKDSMIKPKID
;
A
#
# COMPACT_ATOMS: atom_id res chain seq x y z
N MET A 1 47.56 -10.25 20.82
CA MET A 1 47.09 -9.22 19.87
C MET A 1 46.74 -9.85 18.50
N ARG A 2 47.71 -10.27 17.67
CA ARG A 2 47.46 -10.80 16.32
C ARG A 2 46.55 -12.04 16.25
N LYS A 3 46.67 -12.96 17.22
CA LYS A 3 45.81 -14.16 17.31
C LYS A 3 44.37 -13.85 17.74
N VAL A 4 44.16 -12.80 18.55
CA VAL A 4 42.83 -12.36 18.98
C VAL A 4 42.11 -11.65 17.84
N ILE A 5 42.84 -10.84 17.06
CA ILE A 5 42.34 -10.21 15.84
C ILE A 5 41.94 -11.29 14.81
N ALA A 6 42.77 -12.32 14.61
CA ALA A 6 42.45 -13.43 13.72
C ALA A 6 41.21 -14.22 14.18
N LEU A 7 41.05 -14.45 15.48
CA LEU A 7 39.85 -15.08 16.06
C LEU A 7 38.59 -14.23 15.88
N PHE A 8 38.71 -12.91 16.01
CA PHE A 8 37.61 -11.97 15.80
C PHE A 8 37.17 -11.94 14.32
N PHE A 9 38.14 -11.92 13.39
CA PHE A 9 37.85 -12.05 11.96
C PHE A 9 37.23 -13.40 11.60
N LEU A 10 37.67 -14.51 12.21
CA LEU A 10 37.09 -15.83 11.98
C LEU A 10 35.65 -15.94 12.52
N ALA A 11 35.34 -15.29 13.65
CA ALA A 11 33.98 -15.24 14.20
C ALA A 11 33.01 -14.46 13.30
N LEU A 12 33.49 -13.40 12.62
CA LEU A 12 32.69 -12.64 11.66
C LEU A 12 32.25 -13.49 10.46
N PHE A 13 33.06 -14.47 10.03
CA PHE A 13 32.68 -15.39 8.94
C PHE A 13 31.60 -16.40 9.33
N PHE A 14 31.46 -16.75 10.62
CA PHE A 14 30.39 -17.63 11.12
C PHE A 14 29.07 -16.89 11.39
N SER A 15 29.05 -15.56 11.27
CA SER A 15 27.82 -14.76 11.42
C SER A 15 26.93 -14.76 10.17
N CYS A 16 27.28 -15.55 9.14
CA CYS A 16 26.46 -15.70 7.94
C CYS A 16 25.09 -16.29 8.32
N GLY A 17 24.06 -15.46 8.17
CA GLY A 17 22.75 -15.64 8.79
C GLY A 17 22.06 -16.93 8.40
N LYS A 18 21.83 -17.80 9.37
CA LYS A 18 20.76 -18.81 9.27
C LYS A 18 19.45 -18.08 8.99
N LYS A 19 18.60 -18.63 8.13
CA LYS A 19 17.18 -18.23 8.05
C LYS A 19 16.59 -18.37 9.45
N ILE A 20 16.35 -17.24 10.11
CA ILE A 20 15.88 -17.19 11.50
C ILE A 20 14.41 -17.62 11.56
N ILE A 21 13.67 -17.35 10.49
CA ILE A 21 12.24 -17.65 10.37
C ILE A 21 12.05 -18.70 9.28
N GLU A 22 11.39 -19.79 9.63
CA GLU A 22 10.98 -20.83 8.69
C GLU A 22 9.75 -20.38 7.90
N LYS A 23 9.57 -20.95 6.70
CA LYS A 23 8.42 -20.66 5.86
C LYS A 23 7.17 -21.31 6.46
N PRO A 24 6.13 -20.55 6.85
CA PRO A 24 4.90 -21.13 7.38
C PRO A 24 4.15 -21.93 6.31
N GLU A 25 3.50 -23.02 6.71
CA GLU A 25 2.75 -23.90 5.79
C GLU A 25 1.59 -23.16 5.10
N ASN A 26 0.95 -22.24 5.83
CA ASN A 26 -0.17 -21.43 5.38
C ASN A 26 0.26 -20.03 4.89
N LEU A 27 1.48 -19.87 4.36
CA LEU A 27 2.00 -18.58 3.89
C LEU A 27 1.04 -17.90 2.90
N ILE A 28 0.71 -16.63 3.16
CA ILE A 28 -0.01 -15.77 2.20
C ILE A 28 0.89 -15.56 0.98
N PRO A 29 0.45 -15.90 -0.25
CA PRO A 29 1.24 -15.67 -1.46
C PRO A 29 1.63 -14.19 -1.64
N GLN A 30 2.79 -13.92 -2.24
CA GLN A 30 3.32 -12.55 -2.37
C GLN A 30 2.32 -11.60 -3.03
N GLU A 31 1.70 -12.01 -4.13
CA GLU A 31 0.70 -11.23 -4.87
C GLU A 31 -0.52 -10.89 -4.01
N LYS A 32 -0.97 -11.85 -3.18
CA LYS A 32 -2.07 -11.63 -2.24
C LYS A 32 -1.63 -10.69 -1.11
N MET A 33 -0.40 -10.79 -0.63
CA MET A 33 0.17 -9.87 0.36
C MET A 33 0.24 -8.43 -0.17
N VAL A 34 0.62 -8.25 -1.44
CA VAL A 34 0.58 -6.94 -2.12
C VAL A 34 -0.84 -6.34 -2.09
N GLU A 35 -1.86 -7.13 -2.36
CA GLU A 35 -3.25 -6.67 -2.29
C GLU A 35 -3.67 -6.28 -0.87
N ILE A 36 -3.35 -7.12 0.11
CA ILE A 36 -3.64 -6.89 1.53
C ILE A 36 -2.99 -5.58 2.00
N LEU A 37 -1.70 -5.39 1.73
CA LEU A 37 -0.95 -4.21 2.16
C LEU A 37 -1.37 -2.93 1.43
N HIS A 38 -1.72 -3.04 0.14
CA HIS A 38 -2.32 -1.91 -0.59
C HIS A 38 -3.64 -1.47 0.04
N ASP A 39 -4.53 -2.41 0.37
CA ASP A 39 -5.81 -2.10 0.98
C ASP A 39 -5.65 -1.59 2.41
N LEU A 40 -4.71 -2.16 3.17
CA LEU A 40 -4.34 -1.66 4.50
C LEU A 40 -3.83 -0.21 4.45
N ALA A 41 -3.00 0.15 3.46
CA ALA A 41 -2.51 1.52 3.30
C ALA A 41 -3.67 2.51 3.05
N ILE A 42 -4.65 2.12 2.24
CA ILE A 42 -5.85 2.94 1.98
C ILE A 42 -6.73 3.05 3.23
N LEU A 43 -6.94 1.94 3.94
CA LEU A 43 -7.75 1.94 5.16
C LEU A 43 -7.09 2.75 6.27
N ASN A 44 -5.76 2.70 6.40
CA ASN A 44 -5.02 3.50 7.37
C ASN A 44 -5.10 5.01 7.06
N SER A 45 -4.97 5.41 5.79
CA SER A 45 -5.17 6.81 5.40
C SER A 45 -6.62 7.28 5.57
N THR A 46 -7.58 6.38 5.39
CA THR A 46 -9.01 6.66 5.68
C THR A 46 -9.24 6.81 7.18
N LYS A 47 -8.68 5.92 8.01
CA LYS A 47 -8.79 5.98 9.47
C LYS A 47 -8.19 7.25 10.02
N SER A 48 -7.05 7.71 9.52
CA SER A 48 -6.47 8.99 9.96
C SER A 48 -7.34 10.19 9.56
N SER A 49 -8.01 10.13 8.41
CA SER A 49 -8.86 11.22 7.91
C SER A 49 -10.26 11.26 8.54
N PHE A 50 -10.80 10.10 8.94
CA PHE A 50 -12.18 9.94 9.40
C PHE A 50 -12.28 9.16 10.73
N SER A 51 -11.29 9.33 11.62
CA SER A 51 -11.15 8.57 12.88
C SER A 51 -12.45 8.54 13.69
N HIS A 52 -13.09 9.69 13.90
CA HIS A 52 -14.35 9.80 14.64
C HIS A 52 -15.48 8.94 14.05
N ILE A 53 -15.59 8.83 12.72
CA ILE A 53 -16.63 8.02 12.08
C ILE A 53 -16.32 6.52 12.24
N ILE A 54 -15.05 6.14 12.06
CA ILE A 54 -14.57 4.76 12.20
C ILE A 54 -14.78 4.28 13.63
N GLU A 55 -14.39 5.10 14.62
CA GLU A 55 -14.49 4.81 16.05
C GLU A 55 -15.95 4.72 16.51
N ASN A 56 -16.79 5.69 16.16
CA ASN A 56 -18.20 5.68 16.56
C ASN A 56 -19.00 4.51 15.98
N ARG A 57 -18.56 3.98 14.83
CA ARG A 57 -19.17 2.80 14.20
C ARG A 57 -18.53 1.49 14.67
N GLY A 58 -17.54 1.53 15.55
CA GLY A 58 -16.83 0.35 16.05
C GLY A 58 -16.06 -0.42 14.97
N ILE A 59 -15.69 0.25 13.87
CA ILE A 59 -15.03 -0.41 12.73
C ILE A 59 -13.57 -0.69 13.08
N LYS A 60 -13.20 -1.97 13.06
CA LYS A 60 -11.82 -2.42 13.22
C LYS A 60 -11.22 -2.72 11.86
N VAL A 61 -10.18 -1.95 11.49
CA VAL A 61 -9.53 -2.03 10.18
C VAL A 61 -9.01 -3.45 9.88
N MET A 62 -8.34 -4.07 10.86
CA MET A 62 -7.78 -5.41 10.67
C MET A 62 -8.86 -6.48 10.50
N ASP A 63 -9.93 -6.44 11.31
CA ASP A 63 -11.05 -7.38 11.19
C ASP A 63 -11.69 -7.33 9.81
N PHE A 64 -11.93 -6.11 9.28
CA PHE A 64 -12.41 -5.92 7.92
C PHE A 64 -11.44 -6.47 6.86
N LEU A 65 -10.14 -6.25 7.05
CA LEU A 65 -9.11 -6.72 6.13
C LEU A 65 -9.05 -8.26 6.08
N TYR A 66 -9.12 -8.90 7.24
CA TYR A 66 -9.14 -10.36 7.39
C TYR A 66 -10.34 -10.97 6.67
N GLU A 67 -11.54 -10.39 6.87
CA GLU A 67 -12.75 -10.82 6.18
C GLU A 67 -12.64 -10.65 4.66
N LYS A 68 -12.21 -9.46 4.21
CA LYS A 68 -12.07 -9.13 2.78
C LYS A 68 -11.16 -10.10 2.04
N HIS A 69 -10.00 -10.42 2.62
CA HIS A 69 -8.99 -11.27 1.98
C HIS A 69 -9.11 -12.75 2.35
N ARG A 70 -10.09 -13.14 3.18
CA ARG A 70 -10.29 -14.52 3.66
C ARG A 70 -9.00 -15.08 4.28
N ILE A 71 -8.47 -14.36 5.25
CA ILE A 71 -7.30 -14.74 6.06
C ILE A 71 -7.66 -14.53 7.53
N ASP A 72 -6.90 -15.15 8.43
CA ASP A 72 -6.99 -14.85 9.86
C ASP A 72 -5.77 -14.06 10.35
N SER A 73 -5.83 -13.59 11.60
CA SER A 73 -4.77 -12.80 12.22
C SER A 73 -3.46 -13.56 12.36
N ALA A 74 -3.52 -14.87 12.65
CA ALA A 74 -2.34 -15.70 12.83
C ALA A 74 -1.62 -15.89 11.49
N GLN A 75 -2.35 -16.26 10.43
CA GLN A 75 -1.85 -16.40 9.07
C GLN A 75 -1.20 -15.10 8.57
N PHE A 76 -1.85 -13.95 8.80
CA PHE A 76 -1.27 -12.65 8.44
C PHE A 76 0.02 -12.39 9.19
N SER A 77 0.01 -12.50 10.53
CA SER A 77 1.19 -12.18 11.36
C SER A 77 2.39 -13.09 11.05
N GLN A 78 2.17 -14.38 10.84
CA GLN A 78 3.21 -15.35 10.48
C GLN A 78 3.77 -15.07 9.08
N SER A 79 2.90 -14.72 8.13
CA SER A 79 3.33 -14.40 6.76
C SER A 79 4.11 -13.10 6.71
N ASP A 80 3.66 -12.07 7.42
CA ASP A 80 4.35 -10.78 7.52
C ASP A 80 5.73 -10.95 8.18
N LEU A 81 5.81 -11.72 9.26
CA LEU A 81 7.07 -12.05 9.92
C LEU A 81 8.03 -12.83 9.01
N TYR A 82 7.52 -13.78 8.23
CA TYR A 82 8.31 -14.51 7.24
C TYR A 82 8.88 -13.56 6.18
N TYR A 83 8.06 -12.70 5.58
CA TYR A 83 8.55 -11.76 4.57
C TYR A 83 9.54 -10.75 5.17
N ALA A 84 9.28 -10.23 6.37
CA ALA A 84 10.22 -9.36 7.08
C ALA A 84 11.61 -10.01 7.32
N SER A 85 11.67 -11.35 7.39
CA SER A 85 12.93 -12.09 7.50
C SER A 85 13.70 -12.25 6.18
N VAL A 86 13.07 -11.94 5.04
CA VAL A 86 13.65 -12.02 3.69
C VAL A 86 13.58 -10.63 3.03
N PRO A 87 14.54 -9.72 3.31
CA PRO A 87 14.43 -8.31 2.94
C PRO A 87 14.16 -8.02 1.46
N LEU A 88 14.80 -8.77 0.55
CA LEU A 88 14.61 -8.59 -0.89
C LEU A 88 13.19 -8.96 -1.35
N GLU A 89 12.60 -10.01 -0.79
CA GLU A 89 11.21 -10.38 -1.10
C GLU A 89 10.23 -9.35 -0.54
N TYR A 90 10.49 -8.86 0.68
CA TYR A 90 9.59 -7.88 1.31
C TYR A 90 9.66 -6.51 0.63
N GLN A 91 10.86 -6.08 0.23
CA GLN A 91 11.05 -4.89 -0.59
C GLN A 91 10.25 -5.00 -1.89
N ALA A 92 10.33 -6.12 -2.61
CA ALA A 92 9.58 -6.32 -3.84
C ALA A 92 8.05 -6.27 -3.63
N ILE A 93 7.56 -6.72 -2.47
CA ILE A 93 6.15 -6.58 -2.10
C ILE A 93 5.79 -5.08 -1.96
N TYR A 94 6.55 -4.30 -1.20
CA TYR A 94 6.27 -2.89 -0.99
C TYR A 94 6.42 -2.04 -2.25
N GLU A 95 7.41 -2.31 -3.11
CA GLU A 95 7.55 -1.65 -4.41
C GLU A 95 6.31 -1.90 -5.29
N LYS A 96 5.78 -3.13 -5.30
CA LYS A 96 4.53 -3.45 -6.00
C LYS A 96 3.32 -2.72 -5.38
N VAL A 97 3.27 -2.57 -4.05
CA VAL A 97 2.22 -1.79 -3.38
C VAL A 97 2.27 -0.33 -3.81
N GLU A 98 3.45 0.29 -3.81
CA GLU A 98 3.68 1.67 -4.24
C GLU A 98 3.25 1.88 -5.70
N MET A 99 3.68 1.01 -6.61
CA MET A 99 3.26 1.07 -8.02
C MET A 99 1.73 1.02 -8.19
N LYS A 100 1.03 0.19 -7.40
CA LYS A 100 -0.45 0.12 -7.45
C LYS A 100 -1.10 1.41 -6.94
N LEU A 101 -0.57 1.99 -5.86
CA LEU A 101 -1.05 3.26 -5.31
C LEU A 101 -0.85 4.41 -6.31
N ASP A 102 0.32 4.49 -6.95
CA ASP A 102 0.62 5.51 -7.95
C ASP A 102 -0.26 5.38 -9.19
N THR A 103 -0.45 4.16 -9.68
CA THR A 103 -1.35 3.89 -10.81
C THR A 103 -2.78 4.35 -10.50
N ARG A 104 -3.26 4.05 -9.28
CA ARG A 104 -4.58 4.48 -8.84
C ARG A 104 -4.67 6.00 -8.71
N LYS A 105 -3.67 6.65 -8.13
CA LYS A 105 -3.59 8.10 -8.01
C LYS A 105 -3.64 8.78 -9.38
N ALA A 106 -2.78 8.36 -10.31
CA ALA A 106 -2.74 8.89 -11.67
C ALA A 106 -4.10 8.72 -12.39
N THR A 107 -4.77 7.59 -12.19
CA THR A 107 -6.11 7.34 -12.74
C THR A 107 -7.13 8.36 -12.22
N LEU A 108 -7.14 8.62 -10.91
CA LEU A 108 -8.06 9.57 -10.27
C LEU A 108 -7.76 11.02 -10.68
N GLU A 109 -6.50 11.40 -10.76
CA GLU A 109 -6.07 12.74 -11.20
C GLU A 109 -6.48 12.99 -12.65
N ASN A 110 -6.25 12.02 -13.54
CA ASN A 110 -6.65 12.11 -14.95
C ASN A 110 -8.18 12.21 -15.11
N ALA A 111 -8.94 11.44 -14.34
CA ALA A 111 -10.40 11.53 -14.34
C ALA A 111 -10.88 12.92 -13.87
N THR A 112 -10.26 13.45 -12.82
CA THR A 112 -10.58 14.78 -12.28
C THR A 112 -10.26 15.89 -13.28
N LYS A 113 -9.08 15.83 -13.92
CA LYS A 113 -8.68 16.78 -14.96
C LYS A 113 -9.67 16.79 -16.12
N LYS A 114 -10.03 15.61 -16.65
CA LYS A 114 -11.03 15.49 -17.74
C LYS A 114 -12.37 16.12 -17.36
N ARG A 115 -12.86 15.84 -16.14
CA ARG A 115 -14.11 16.44 -15.64
C ARG A 115 -14.03 17.96 -15.57
N ASN A 116 -12.93 18.51 -15.06
CA ASN A 116 -12.73 19.95 -14.94
C ASN A 116 -12.61 20.63 -16.30
N ASP A 117 -11.89 20.02 -17.24
CA ASP A 117 -11.75 20.53 -18.61
C ASP A 117 -13.11 20.55 -19.33
N SER A 118 -13.91 19.48 -19.18
CA SER A 118 -15.29 19.43 -19.72
C SER A 118 -16.18 20.51 -19.10
N ALA A 119 -16.12 20.70 -17.78
CA ALA A 119 -16.88 21.74 -17.10
C ALA A 119 -16.47 23.15 -17.55
N LYS A 120 -15.16 23.41 -17.69
CA LYS A 120 -14.64 24.69 -18.19
C LYS A 120 -15.08 24.95 -19.62
N LYS A 121 -14.98 23.97 -20.53
CA LYS A 121 -15.45 24.10 -21.92
C LYS A 121 -16.95 24.40 -21.99
N ALA A 122 -17.77 23.74 -21.16
CA ALA A 122 -19.21 24.02 -21.09
C ALA A 122 -19.49 25.45 -20.60
N LEU A 123 -18.73 25.93 -19.61
CA LEU A 123 -18.85 27.29 -19.08
C LEU A 123 -18.49 28.35 -20.14
N GLU A 124 -17.39 28.17 -20.86
CA GLU A 124 -16.96 29.10 -21.92
C GLU A 124 -17.98 29.14 -23.08
N LYS A 125 -18.49 27.99 -23.53
CA LYS A 125 -19.57 27.94 -24.53
C LYS A 125 -20.82 28.70 -24.09
N ARG A 126 -21.16 28.62 -22.79
CA ARG A 126 -22.30 29.35 -22.22
C ARG A 126 -22.05 30.87 -22.22
N LYS A 127 -20.84 31.33 -21.88
CA LYS A 127 -20.46 32.75 -21.95
C LYS A 127 -20.52 33.28 -23.38
N ASP A 128 -19.96 32.57 -24.34
CA ASP A 128 -20.00 32.96 -25.76
C ASP A 128 -21.43 33.12 -26.28
N SER A 129 -22.34 32.26 -25.81
CA SER A 129 -23.76 32.31 -26.17
C SER A 129 -24.51 33.48 -25.52
N MET A 130 -24.01 34.01 -24.39
CA MET A 130 -24.58 35.16 -23.68
C MET A 130 -24.00 36.50 -24.17
N ILE A 131 -22.78 36.51 -24.72
CA ILE A 131 -22.09 37.72 -25.19
C ILE A 131 -22.54 38.15 -26.60
N LYS A 132 -23.12 37.25 -27.41
CA LYS A 132 -23.79 37.64 -28.67
C LYS A 132 -25.22 38.10 -28.34
N PRO A 133 -25.53 39.41 -28.25
CA PRO A 133 -26.93 39.81 -28.17
C PRO A 133 -27.54 39.55 -29.56
N LYS A 134 -28.78 39.06 -29.59
CA LYS A 134 -29.61 39.21 -30.79
C LYS A 134 -29.78 40.71 -31.01
N ILE A 135 -29.05 41.28 -31.96
CA ILE A 135 -29.36 42.56 -32.56
C ILE A 135 -29.97 42.17 -33.90
N ASP A 136 -31.29 42.02 -33.90
CA ASP A 136 -32.14 42.06 -35.09
C ASP A 136 -32.91 43.38 -35.06
#